data_AF-A0A7S1CZ94-F1
#
_entry.id   AF-A0A7S1CZ94-F1
#
_cell.length_a   1.000
_cell.length_b   1.000
_cell.length_c   1.000
_cell.angle_alpha   90.00
_cell.angle_beta   90.00
_cell.angle_gamma   90.00
#
_symmetry.space_group_name_H-M   'P 1'
#
loop_
_entity.id
_entity.type
_entity.pdbx_description
1 polymer ?
#
loop_
_entity_poly.entity_id
_entity_poly.type
_entity_poly.pdbx_seq_one_letter_code
_entity_poly.pdbx_strand_id
1 'polypeptide(L)'
;MVWSVIQNFRQGLKYRGGWRGLIEHMYTNGDYPFKFGTYMGCDAAGNRYYENRVDYPFGQHRWVEPGDINNFDSSSIPPEWHGWMTSMNDSPPSSEEDYISTKKGFIQQGCQSNAPLDHNVGHQEKFFNFHHMHNQSQVRSRGYNIGNPIVGLPPNAPDGYYTQPGSPYNPANIRETVMIGDLDADKGGGRPYKSEMWADRLRTPAEKAAIEAEQLAAYKLNLEEIQASRKAALKSRGAATFVGKTS
;
A
#
# COMPACT_ATOMS: atom_id res chain seq x y z
N MET A 1 3.63 -44.78 -37.27
CA MET A 1 3.53 -43.33 -37.52
C MET A 1 2.09 -42.84 -37.62
N VAL A 2 1.25 -43.36 -38.52
CA VAL A 2 -0.14 -42.87 -38.69
C VAL A 2 -1.01 -43.00 -37.42
N TRP A 3 -0.87 -44.11 -36.67
CA TRP A 3 -1.67 -44.33 -35.46
C TRP A 3 -1.37 -43.31 -34.34
N SER A 4 -0.09 -42.95 -34.13
CA SER A 4 0.25 -41.96 -33.10
C SER A 4 -0.22 -40.56 -33.47
N VAL A 5 -0.21 -40.21 -34.76
CA VAL A 5 -0.78 -38.96 -35.28
C VAL A 5 -2.27 -38.89 -34.94
N ILE A 6 -3.03 -39.94 -35.27
CA ILE A 6 -4.47 -40.00 -35.00
C ILE A 6 -4.76 -39.93 -33.50
N GLN A 7 -3.99 -40.64 -32.66
CA GLN A 7 -4.17 -40.58 -31.21
C GLN A 7 -3.89 -39.18 -30.65
N ASN A 8 -2.84 -38.51 -31.13
CA ASN A 8 -2.49 -37.16 -30.69
C ASN A 8 -3.60 -36.16 -31.05
N PHE A 9 -4.14 -36.21 -32.27
CA PHE A 9 -5.30 -35.39 -32.67
C PHE A 9 -6.53 -35.70 -31.81
N ARG A 10 -6.82 -36.97 -31.54
CA ARG A 10 -7.97 -37.37 -30.71
C ARG A 10 -7.83 -36.88 -29.27
N GLN A 11 -6.62 -36.98 -28.70
CA GLN A 11 -6.30 -36.44 -27.37
C GLN A 11 -6.39 -34.91 -27.35
N GLY A 12 -5.85 -34.25 -28.39
CA GLY A 12 -5.97 -32.81 -28.65
C GLY A 12 -7.41 -32.33 -28.58
N LEU A 13 -8.27 -32.96 -29.35
CA LEU A 13 -9.69 -32.63 -29.43
C LEU A 13 -10.39 -32.77 -28.07
N LYS A 14 -10.07 -33.82 -27.31
CA LYS A 14 -10.64 -34.07 -25.99
C LYS A 14 -10.15 -33.07 -24.95
N TYR A 15 -8.85 -32.81 -24.92
CA TYR A 15 -8.21 -31.93 -23.94
C TYR A 15 -8.66 -30.47 -24.11
N ARG A 16 -8.89 -30.02 -25.36
CA ARG A 16 -9.29 -28.64 -25.68
C ARG A 16 -10.80 -28.42 -25.80
N GLY A 17 -11.61 -29.46 -25.57
CA GLY A 17 -13.07 -29.33 -25.62
C GLY A 17 -13.64 -29.11 -27.03
N GLY A 18 -12.94 -29.56 -28.09
CA GLY A 18 -13.44 -29.56 -29.46
C GLY A 18 -12.50 -28.93 -30.50
N TRP A 19 -13.00 -28.81 -31.73
CA TRP A 19 -12.24 -28.35 -32.88
C TRP A 19 -11.80 -26.90 -32.79
N ARG A 20 -12.63 -26.02 -32.20
CA ARG A 20 -12.30 -24.60 -32.04
C ARG A 20 -11.05 -24.42 -31.18
N GLY A 21 -11.02 -25.02 -29.99
CA GLY A 21 -9.88 -24.93 -29.08
C GLY A 21 -8.63 -25.62 -29.63
N LEU A 22 -8.80 -26.68 -30.43
CA LEU A 22 -7.68 -27.35 -31.10
C LEU A 22 -7.04 -26.46 -32.19
N ILE A 23 -7.86 -25.83 -33.03
CA ILE A 23 -7.40 -24.93 -34.09
C ILE A 23 -6.76 -23.68 -33.50
N GLU A 24 -7.33 -23.14 -32.42
CA GLU A 24 -6.74 -22.02 -31.69
C GLU A 24 -5.37 -22.37 -31.12
N HIS A 25 -5.23 -23.54 -30.47
CA HIS A 25 -3.95 -24.01 -29.97
C HIS A 25 -2.91 -24.24 -31.07
N MET A 26 -3.34 -24.77 -32.23
CA MET A 26 -2.49 -24.89 -33.42
C MET A 26 -1.98 -23.53 -33.88
N TYR A 27 -2.83 -22.51 -33.85
CA TYR A 27 -2.47 -21.16 -34.30
C TYR A 27 -1.56 -20.45 -33.30
N THR A 28 -1.80 -20.59 -31.99
CA THR A 28 -1.00 -19.91 -30.96
C THR A 28 0.37 -20.53 -30.76
N ASN A 29 0.42 -21.86 -30.56
CA ASN A 29 1.65 -22.52 -30.13
C ASN A 29 2.43 -23.09 -31.32
N GLY A 30 1.77 -23.30 -32.46
CA GLY A 30 2.41 -23.85 -33.67
C GLY A 30 2.99 -25.25 -33.53
N ASP A 31 2.83 -25.89 -32.37
CA ASP A 31 3.48 -27.15 -32.03
C ASP A 31 2.69 -28.35 -32.54
N TYR A 32 3.38 -29.22 -33.27
CA TYR A 32 2.98 -30.61 -33.50
C TYR A 32 4.16 -31.52 -33.17
N PRO A 33 4.00 -32.54 -32.30
CA PRO A 33 2.76 -33.01 -31.65
C PRO A 33 2.18 -32.03 -30.61
N PHE A 34 0.85 -32.08 -30.39
CA PHE A 34 0.17 -31.20 -29.42
C PHE A 34 0.70 -31.40 -28.01
N LYS A 35 0.86 -30.29 -27.28
CA LYS A 35 1.31 -30.31 -25.89
C LYS A 35 0.16 -30.49 -24.91
N PHE A 36 0.36 -31.40 -23.95
CA PHE A 36 -0.60 -31.71 -22.89
C PHE A 36 0.06 -31.56 -21.53
N GLY A 37 -0.57 -30.85 -20.61
CA GLY A 37 -0.02 -30.66 -19.27
C GLY A 37 -1.03 -30.27 -18.22
N THR A 38 -0.56 -30.14 -17.00
CA THR A 38 -1.37 -29.67 -15.87
C THR A 38 -1.40 -28.16 -15.89
N TYR A 39 -2.58 -27.57 -15.75
CA TYR A 39 -2.74 -26.12 -15.61
C TYR A 39 -2.23 -25.68 -14.23
N MET A 40 -1.25 -24.78 -14.22
CA MET A 40 -0.60 -24.30 -12.99
C MET A 40 -1.12 -22.94 -12.52
N GLY A 41 -1.65 -22.13 -13.44
CA GLY A 41 -2.23 -20.83 -13.11
C GLY A 41 -2.35 -19.91 -14.32
N CYS A 42 -2.92 -18.74 -14.06
CA CYS A 42 -3.08 -17.67 -15.03
C CYS A 42 -2.53 -16.39 -14.40
N ASP A 43 -1.81 -15.60 -15.19
CA ASP A 43 -1.38 -14.28 -14.76
C ASP A 43 -2.51 -13.25 -14.93
N ALA A 44 -2.23 -12.02 -14.51
CA ALA A 44 -3.15 -10.91 -14.68
C ALA A 44 -3.20 -10.36 -16.12
N ALA A 45 -2.36 -10.86 -17.04
CA ALA A 45 -2.42 -10.59 -18.48
C ALA A 45 -3.31 -11.59 -19.25
N GLY A 46 -3.77 -12.66 -18.59
CA GLY A 46 -4.54 -13.73 -19.20
C GLY A 46 -3.70 -14.84 -19.83
N ASN A 47 -2.37 -14.80 -19.65
CA ASN A 47 -1.48 -15.87 -20.05
C ASN A 47 -1.67 -17.08 -19.13
N ARG A 48 -1.78 -18.27 -19.72
CA ARG A 48 -2.02 -19.53 -18.99
C ARG A 48 -0.75 -20.37 -18.98
N TYR A 49 -0.40 -20.87 -17.81
CA TYR A 49 0.84 -21.64 -17.60
C TYR A 49 0.55 -23.11 -17.38
N TYR A 50 1.36 -23.96 -18.01
CA TYR A 50 1.20 -25.41 -17.95
C TYR A 50 2.53 -26.11 -17.69
N GLU A 51 2.45 -27.26 -17.03
CA GLU A 51 3.60 -28.11 -16.77
C GLU A 51 3.29 -29.60 -16.99
N ASN A 52 4.24 -30.32 -17.58
CA ASN A 52 4.25 -31.77 -17.66
C ASN A 52 5.69 -32.29 -17.58
N ARG A 53 6.05 -32.84 -16.42
CA ARG A 53 7.38 -33.40 -16.11
C ARG A 53 7.56 -34.86 -16.54
N VAL A 54 6.48 -35.54 -16.93
CA VAL A 54 6.48 -36.97 -17.21
C VAL A 54 6.80 -37.24 -18.68
N ASP A 55 6.11 -36.53 -19.58
CA ASP A 55 6.15 -36.82 -21.01
C ASP A 55 7.16 -35.97 -21.78
N TYR A 56 7.62 -34.85 -21.21
CA TYR A 56 8.49 -33.89 -21.88
C TYR A 56 9.87 -33.76 -21.22
N PRO A 57 10.93 -33.54 -22.02
CA PRO A 57 12.26 -33.33 -21.49
C PRO A 57 12.37 -31.99 -20.74
N PHE A 58 13.41 -31.89 -19.92
CA PHE A 58 13.78 -30.64 -19.26
C PHE A 58 13.99 -29.52 -20.31
N GLY A 59 13.49 -28.32 -20.00
CA GLY A 59 13.42 -27.20 -20.95
C GLY A 59 12.15 -27.13 -21.82
N GLN A 60 11.43 -28.24 -22.03
CA GLN A 60 10.14 -28.25 -22.76
C GLN A 60 8.94 -28.62 -21.88
N HIS A 61 9.20 -29.11 -20.67
CA HIS A 61 8.19 -29.50 -19.68
C HIS A 61 7.30 -28.35 -19.17
N ARG A 62 7.70 -27.07 -19.32
CA ARG A 62 6.91 -25.89 -18.97
C ARG A 62 6.67 -25.05 -20.21
N TRP A 63 5.46 -24.54 -20.38
CA TRP A 63 5.13 -23.60 -21.44
C TRP A 63 4.01 -22.65 -21.03
N VAL A 64 3.91 -21.56 -21.77
CA VAL A 64 2.88 -20.54 -21.64
C VAL A 64 2.00 -20.56 -22.87
N GLU A 65 0.70 -20.33 -22.67
CA GLU A 65 -0.23 -19.97 -23.72
C GLU A 65 -0.61 -18.52 -23.56
N PRO A 66 -0.41 -17.69 -24.60
CA PRO A 66 -0.68 -16.27 -24.48
C PRO A 66 -2.16 -15.99 -24.29
N GLY A 67 -2.45 -14.97 -23.49
CA GLY A 67 -3.81 -14.40 -23.37
C GLY A 67 -4.22 -13.65 -24.63
N ASP A 68 -3.30 -12.87 -25.19
CA ASP A 68 -3.46 -12.19 -26.49
C ASP A 68 -2.72 -12.95 -27.59
N ILE A 69 -3.50 -13.54 -28.50
CA ILE A 69 -3.01 -14.36 -29.60
C ILE A 69 -2.26 -13.54 -30.66
N ASN A 70 -2.65 -12.29 -30.88
CA ASN A 70 -2.18 -11.51 -32.04
C ASN A 70 -0.93 -10.69 -31.74
N ASN A 71 -0.71 -10.34 -30.46
CA ASN A 71 0.38 -9.47 -30.04
C ASN A 71 1.12 -10.05 -28.83
N PHE A 72 1.49 -11.33 -28.91
CA PHE A 72 2.30 -11.97 -27.88
C PHE A 72 3.78 -11.60 -28.04
N ASP A 73 4.41 -11.27 -26.92
CA ASP A 73 5.85 -11.09 -26.82
C ASP A 73 6.39 -11.86 -25.60
N SER A 74 7.61 -12.37 -25.69
CA SER A 74 8.25 -13.07 -24.57
C SER A 74 8.43 -12.15 -23.34
N SER A 75 8.52 -10.83 -23.57
CA SER A 75 8.60 -9.83 -22.50
C SER A 75 7.26 -9.59 -21.78
N SER A 76 6.14 -10.09 -22.31
CA SER A 76 4.83 -9.95 -21.68
C SER A 76 4.60 -10.93 -20.52
N ILE A 77 5.55 -11.81 -20.25
CA ILE A 77 5.52 -12.72 -19.10
C ILE A 77 5.90 -11.90 -17.85
N PRO A 78 5.04 -11.83 -16.82
CA PRO A 78 5.36 -11.12 -15.58
C PRO A 78 6.57 -11.73 -14.88
N PRO A 79 7.30 -10.94 -14.07
CA PRO A 79 8.48 -11.42 -13.35
C PRO A 79 8.19 -12.60 -12.41
N GLU A 80 6.97 -12.67 -11.85
CA GLU A 80 6.53 -13.78 -10.99
C GLU A 80 6.54 -15.13 -11.75
N TRP A 81 5.99 -15.15 -12.97
CA TRP A 81 5.94 -16.36 -13.78
C TRP A 81 7.23 -16.60 -14.56
N HIS A 82 8.02 -15.56 -14.80
CA HIS A 82 9.30 -15.66 -15.51
C HIS A 82 10.31 -16.55 -14.75
N GLY A 83 10.43 -16.39 -13.43
CA GLY A 83 11.32 -17.22 -12.61
C GLY A 83 10.93 -18.69 -12.64
N TRP A 84 9.63 -18.99 -12.62
CA TRP A 84 9.12 -20.36 -12.75
C TRP A 84 9.30 -20.91 -14.18
N MET A 85 9.01 -20.14 -15.23
CA MET A 85 9.20 -20.55 -16.63
C MET A 85 10.65 -20.92 -16.94
N THR A 86 11.61 -20.17 -16.39
CA THR A 86 13.05 -20.40 -16.59
C THR A 86 13.65 -21.41 -15.61
N SER A 87 12.81 -22.08 -14.80
CA SER A 87 13.25 -23.04 -13.78
C SER A 87 14.20 -22.46 -12.72
N MET A 88 14.13 -21.15 -12.45
CA MET A 88 14.78 -20.55 -11.27
C MET A 88 14.04 -20.94 -9.99
N ASN A 89 12.71 -21.00 -10.05
CA ASN A 89 11.84 -21.42 -8.97
C ASN A 89 11.10 -22.72 -9.33
N ASP A 90 10.96 -23.63 -8.36
CA ASP A 90 10.23 -24.88 -8.51
C ASP A 90 8.71 -24.71 -8.34
N SER A 91 8.30 -23.88 -7.38
CA SER A 91 6.89 -23.56 -7.12
C SER A 91 6.41 -22.45 -8.05
N PRO A 92 5.25 -22.60 -8.74
CA PRO A 92 4.62 -21.49 -9.42
C PRO A 92 4.07 -20.46 -8.41
N PRO A 93 3.90 -19.19 -8.83
CA PRO A 93 3.40 -18.12 -7.96
C PRO A 93 2.06 -18.45 -7.28
N SER A 94 1.19 -19.22 -7.95
CA SER A 94 -0.10 -19.66 -7.43
C SER A 94 -0.02 -20.57 -6.19
N SER A 95 1.10 -21.26 -5.99
CA SER A 95 1.31 -22.23 -4.90
C SER A 95 2.51 -21.88 -4.02
N GLU A 96 3.11 -20.70 -4.23
CA GLU A 96 4.35 -20.33 -3.55
C GLU A 96 4.13 -20.13 -2.05
N GLU A 97 3.03 -19.50 -1.63
CA GLU A 97 2.71 -19.26 -0.22
C GLU A 97 2.53 -20.57 0.56
N ASP A 98 1.84 -21.54 -0.03
CA ASP A 98 1.68 -22.90 0.51
C ASP A 98 3.01 -23.64 0.58
N TYR A 99 3.86 -23.48 -0.45
CA TYR A 99 5.20 -24.06 -0.48
C TYR A 99 6.08 -23.48 0.63
N ILE A 100 6.12 -22.15 0.78
CA ILE A 100 6.94 -21.47 1.79
C ILE A 100 6.47 -21.83 3.19
N SER A 101 5.16 -21.81 3.47
CA SER A 101 4.61 -22.18 4.78
C SER A 101 4.95 -23.61 5.16
N THR A 102 4.83 -24.54 4.21
CA THR A 102 5.21 -25.95 4.40
C THR A 102 6.72 -26.07 4.69
N LYS A 103 7.57 -25.36 3.94
CA LYS A 103 9.02 -25.37 4.15
C LYS A 103 9.44 -24.74 5.47
N LYS A 104 8.81 -23.64 5.88
CA LYS A 104 9.00 -23.01 7.19
C LYS A 104 8.73 -23.99 8.33
N GLY A 105 7.71 -24.85 8.19
CA GLY A 105 7.40 -25.89 9.18
C GLY A 105 8.51 -26.93 9.39
N PHE A 106 9.38 -27.15 8.39
CA PHE A 106 10.52 -28.07 8.51
C PHE A 106 11.77 -27.42 9.12
N ILE A 107 11.82 -26.09 9.22
CA ILE A 107 13.01 -25.37 9.68
C ILE A 107 12.96 -25.27 11.21
N GLN A 108 13.88 -25.96 11.88
CA GLN A 108 14.10 -25.79 13.32
C GLN A 108 14.89 -24.51 13.57
N GLN A 109 14.23 -23.45 14.05
CA GLN A 109 14.88 -22.19 14.39
C GLN A 109 15.63 -22.32 15.73
N GLY A 110 16.96 -22.33 15.68
CA GLY A 110 17.81 -22.36 16.89
C GLY A 110 17.93 -20.99 17.58
N CYS A 111 17.62 -19.91 16.88
CA CYS A 111 17.58 -18.56 17.40
C CYS A 111 16.57 -17.71 16.62
N GLN A 112 16.11 -16.61 17.21
CA GLN A 112 15.26 -15.65 16.54
C GLN A 112 16.06 -14.92 15.44
N SER A 113 15.52 -14.89 14.22
CA SER A 113 16.07 -14.07 13.13
C SER A 113 15.58 -12.63 13.25
N ASN A 114 16.48 -11.66 13.12
CA ASN A 114 16.15 -10.24 12.98
C ASN A 114 15.99 -9.81 11.51
N ALA A 115 16.01 -10.76 10.57
CA ALA A 115 15.78 -10.45 9.16
C ALA A 115 14.36 -9.88 8.97
N PRO A 116 14.19 -8.81 8.17
CA PRO A 116 12.87 -8.23 7.93
C PRO A 116 11.97 -9.12 7.06
N LEU A 117 12.57 -10.04 6.30
CA LEU A 117 11.87 -10.97 5.41
C LEU A 117 11.99 -12.38 5.97
N ASP A 118 10.90 -13.12 5.89
CA ASP A 118 10.79 -14.49 6.39
C ASP A 118 10.76 -15.54 5.25
N HIS A 119 10.86 -15.10 3.99
CA HIS A 119 10.76 -15.91 2.78
C HIS A 119 12.09 -16.02 2.03
N ASN A 120 12.12 -16.87 1.00
CA ASN A 120 13.30 -17.06 0.14
C ASN A 120 13.54 -15.86 -0.79
N VAL A 121 14.77 -15.75 -1.32
CA VAL A 121 15.18 -14.69 -2.26
C VAL A 121 14.32 -14.66 -3.54
N GLY A 122 13.69 -15.79 -3.87
CA GLY A 122 12.82 -15.95 -5.03
C GLY A 122 11.35 -15.61 -4.79
N HIS A 123 10.94 -15.24 -3.57
CA HIS A 123 9.54 -14.95 -3.26
C HIS A 123 9.01 -13.77 -4.08
N GLN A 124 7.84 -13.95 -4.67
CA GLN A 124 7.17 -12.92 -5.45
C GLN A 124 5.97 -12.38 -4.70
N GLU A 125 6.06 -11.10 -4.35
CA GLU A 125 4.93 -10.35 -3.80
C GLU A 125 3.80 -10.24 -4.82
N LYS A 126 2.56 -10.17 -4.33
CA LYS A 126 1.38 -10.02 -5.20
C LYS A 126 1.56 -8.80 -6.10
N PHE A 127 1.55 -9.06 -7.40
CA PHE A 127 1.84 -8.06 -8.40
C PHE A 127 0.70 -7.04 -8.52
N PHE A 128 0.98 -5.74 -8.31
CA PHE A 128 0.02 -4.70 -8.64
C PHE A 128 0.01 -4.48 -10.14
N ASN A 129 -0.98 -5.07 -10.82
CA ASN A 129 -1.16 -4.93 -12.25
C ASN A 129 -2.07 -3.73 -12.57
N PHE A 130 -1.54 -2.74 -13.27
CA PHE A 130 -2.32 -1.66 -13.85
C PHE A 130 -2.36 -1.84 -15.37
N HIS A 131 -3.50 -2.33 -15.89
CA HIS A 131 -3.73 -2.54 -17.33
C HIS A 131 -2.65 -3.37 -18.05
N HIS A 132 -2.28 -4.52 -17.48
CA HIS A 132 -1.26 -5.45 -18.02
C HIS A 132 0.17 -4.88 -18.07
N MET A 133 0.43 -3.76 -17.40
CA MET A 133 1.78 -3.21 -17.30
C MET A 133 2.46 -3.59 -16.01
N HIS A 134 3.69 -4.08 -16.14
CA HIS A 134 4.52 -4.46 -14.99
C HIS A 134 5.33 -3.30 -14.42
N ASN A 135 5.73 -2.33 -15.25
CA ASN A 135 6.57 -1.25 -14.78
C ASN A 135 5.74 -0.02 -14.35
N GLN A 136 5.54 0.13 -13.03
CA GLN A 136 4.80 1.26 -12.47
C GLN A 136 5.42 2.63 -12.72
N SER A 137 6.73 2.71 -13.01
CA SER A 137 7.36 3.99 -13.37
C SER A 137 6.79 4.59 -14.66
N GLN A 138 6.16 3.76 -15.51
CA GLN A 138 5.46 4.21 -16.71
C GLN A 138 4.05 4.72 -16.39
N VAL A 139 3.45 4.30 -15.27
CA VAL A 139 2.16 4.76 -14.76
C VAL A 139 2.38 6.04 -13.96
N ARG A 140 2.63 7.13 -14.69
CA ARG A 140 2.82 8.46 -14.14
C ARG A 140 1.84 9.43 -14.75
N SER A 141 1.43 10.41 -13.97
CA SER A 141 0.73 11.58 -14.46
C SER A 141 1.55 12.26 -15.57
N ARG A 142 0.88 12.68 -16.65
CA ARG A 142 1.51 13.42 -17.77
C ARG A 142 1.64 14.92 -17.49
N GLY A 143 1.05 15.37 -16.40
CA GLY A 143 1.15 16.73 -15.88
C GLY A 143 0.51 16.77 -14.50
N TYR A 144 0.78 17.85 -13.75
CA TYR A 144 0.28 18.03 -12.39
C TYR A 144 -1.23 17.85 -12.33
N ASN A 145 -1.69 16.81 -11.63
CA ASN A 145 -3.11 16.49 -11.43
C ASN A 145 -3.94 16.18 -12.70
N ILE A 146 -3.31 16.04 -13.87
CA ILE A 146 -4.02 15.74 -15.13
C ILE A 146 -4.32 14.23 -15.25
N GLY A 147 -3.57 13.39 -14.53
CA GLY A 147 -3.58 11.94 -14.72
C GLY A 147 -2.83 11.54 -16.00
N ASN A 148 -3.15 10.36 -16.53
CA ASN A 148 -2.56 9.88 -17.78
C ASN A 148 -3.58 9.06 -18.58
N PRO A 149 -4.12 9.62 -19.68
CA PRO A 149 -5.19 9.00 -20.45
C PRO A 149 -4.72 7.76 -21.24
N ILE A 150 -3.42 7.64 -21.53
CA ILE A 150 -2.87 6.49 -22.26
C ILE A 150 -2.88 5.23 -21.38
N VAL A 151 -2.58 5.41 -20.10
CA VAL A 151 -2.56 4.31 -19.13
C VAL A 151 -3.88 4.18 -18.37
N GLY A 152 -4.77 5.18 -18.45
CA GLY A 152 -6.05 5.18 -17.72
C GLY A 152 -5.95 5.70 -16.28
N LEU A 153 -4.87 6.40 -15.91
CA LEU A 153 -4.72 6.97 -14.56
C LEU A 153 -5.62 8.20 -14.42
N PRO A 154 -6.58 8.23 -13.47
CA PRO A 154 -7.51 9.35 -13.35
C PRO A 154 -6.80 10.62 -12.85
N PRO A 155 -7.39 11.80 -13.11
CA PRO A 155 -6.91 13.07 -12.54
C PRO A 155 -6.84 12.99 -11.00
N ASN A 156 -5.84 13.63 -10.40
CA ASN A 156 -5.54 13.60 -8.95
C ASN A 156 -5.19 12.24 -8.33
N ALA A 157 -5.05 11.15 -9.10
CA ALA A 157 -4.56 9.89 -8.55
C ALA A 157 -3.08 10.04 -8.13
N PRO A 158 -2.67 9.49 -6.97
CA PRO A 158 -1.28 9.48 -6.57
C PRO A 158 -0.45 8.66 -7.56
N ASP A 159 0.73 9.15 -7.92
CA ASP A 159 1.65 8.42 -8.79
C ASP A 159 2.29 7.24 -8.01
N GLY A 160 2.49 6.10 -8.69
CA GLY A 160 2.97 4.86 -8.07
C GLY A 160 4.49 4.77 -7.83
N TYR A 161 5.27 5.84 -8.01
CA TYR A 161 6.71 5.78 -7.80
C TYR A 161 7.12 6.15 -6.37
N TYR A 162 8.24 5.57 -5.94
CA TYR A 162 8.85 5.90 -4.66
C TYR A 162 9.24 7.38 -4.61
N THR A 163 8.74 8.07 -3.59
CA THR A 163 9.15 9.43 -3.26
C THR A 163 10.08 9.40 -2.05
N GLN A 164 11.24 10.03 -2.18
CA GLN A 164 12.21 10.06 -1.07
C GLN A 164 11.59 10.69 0.20
N PRO A 165 11.92 10.18 1.39
CA PRO A 165 11.58 10.85 2.66
C PRO A 165 12.09 12.30 2.64
N GLY A 166 11.26 13.25 3.05
CA GLY A 166 11.52 14.68 2.97
C GLY A 166 11.06 15.36 1.68
N SER A 167 10.69 14.61 0.63
CA SER A 167 10.12 15.20 -0.59
C SER A 167 8.76 15.85 -0.29
N PRO A 168 8.47 17.06 -0.82
CA PRO A 168 7.14 17.68 -0.73
C PRO A 168 6.02 16.84 -1.33
N TYR A 169 6.36 15.90 -2.23
CA TYR A 169 5.42 14.99 -2.88
C TYR A 169 5.20 13.68 -2.12
N ASN A 170 5.96 13.41 -1.05
CA ASN A 170 5.82 12.19 -0.28
C ASN A 170 4.64 12.31 0.68
N PRO A 171 3.64 11.40 0.61
CA PRO A 171 2.44 11.47 1.46
C PRO A 171 2.76 11.49 2.95
N ALA A 172 3.84 10.83 3.38
CA ALA A 172 4.27 10.84 4.79
C ALA A 172 4.77 12.21 5.27
N ASN A 173 5.19 13.10 4.35
CA ASN A 173 5.68 14.45 4.70
C ASN A 173 4.66 15.55 4.41
N ILE A 174 3.62 15.26 3.61
CA ILE A 174 2.53 16.20 3.37
C ILE A 174 1.80 16.39 4.69
N ARG A 175 1.94 17.58 5.27
CA ARG A 175 1.19 17.97 6.46
C ARG A 175 -0.23 18.31 6.05
N GLU A 176 -1.19 17.46 6.42
CA GLU A 176 -2.60 17.76 6.22
C GLU A 176 -2.98 19.05 6.97
N THR A 177 -3.75 19.91 6.31
CA THR A 177 -4.26 21.13 6.92
C THR A 177 -5.47 20.80 7.78
N VAL A 178 -5.23 20.50 9.05
CA VAL A 178 -6.30 20.29 10.04
C VAL A 178 -6.69 21.63 10.66
N MET A 179 -8.00 21.95 10.62
CA MET A 179 -8.54 23.10 11.36
C MET A 179 -8.72 22.68 12.82
N ILE A 180 -8.19 23.48 13.75
CA ILE A 180 -8.24 23.21 15.20
C ILE A 180 -9.64 23.47 15.76
N GLY A 181 -10.35 24.46 15.20
CA GLY A 181 -11.71 24.81 15.62
C GLY A 181 -12.34 25.87 14.72
N ASP A 182 -13.54 26.31 15.07
CA ASP A 182 -14.26 27.41 14.44
C ASP A 182 -14.61 28.46 15.51
N LEU A 183 -14.30 29.72 15.24
CA LEU A 183 -14.54 30.82 16.18
C LEU A 183 -16.04 31.03 16.45
N ASP A 184 -16.86 30.73 15.44
CA ASP A 184 -18.31 30.94 15.47
C ASP A 184 -19.07 29.60 15.61
N ALA A 185 -18.44 28.56 16.17
CA ALA A 185 -19.07 27.24 16.36
C ALA A 185 -20.45 27.34 17.03
N ASP A 186 -20.60 28.22 18.02
CA ASP A 186 -21.86 28.44 18.75
C ASP A 186 -22.92 29.21 17.94
N LYS A 187 -22.52 29.92 16.87
CA LYS A 187 -23.38 30.76 16.02
C LYS A 187 -23.69 30.13 14.66
N GLY A 188 -23.37 28.86 14.48
CA GLY A 188 -23.58 28.13 13.22
C GLY A 188 -22.35 28.05 12.30
N GLY A 189 -21.17 28.41 12.81
CA GLY A 189 -19.88 28.31 12.12
C GLY A 189 -19.61 29.41 11.09
N GLY A 190 -18.43 29.35 10.46
CA GLY A 190 -18.05 30.21 9.34
C GLY A 190 -16.64 30.81 9.42
N ARG A 191 -15.93 30.63 10.54
CA ARG A 191 -14.55 31.14 10.72
C ARG A 191 -13.63 30.05 11.28
N PRO A 192 -13.37 28.98 10.51
CA PRO A 192 -12.44 27.93 10.91
C PRO A 192 -11.01 28.46 11.00
N TYR A 193 -10.27 28.03 12.02
CA TYR A 193 -8.88 28.39 12.23
C TYR A 193 -7.98 27.17 12.50
N LYS A 194 -6.77 27.23 11.96
CA LYS A 194 -5.64 26.29 12.10
C LYS A 194 -4.64 26.62 13.21
N SER A 195 -4.73 27.81 13.82
CA SER A 195 -3.88 28.21 14.96
C SER A 195 -4.51 29.36 15.74
N GLU A 196 -4.15 29.52 17.02
CA GLU A 196 -4.65 30.60 17.88
C GLU A 196 -4.31 31.98 17.33
N MET A 197 -3.09 32.16 16.81
CA MET A 197 -2.72 33.40 16.11
C MET A 197 -3.63 33.69 14.91
N TRP A 198 -4.14 32.66 14.23
CA TRP A 198 -5.08 32.86 13.13
C TRP A 198 -6.49 33.15 13.64
N ALA A 199 -6.91 32.52 14.73
CA ALA A 199 -8.14 32.89 15.45
C ALA A 199 -8.12 34.38 15.84
N ASP A 200 -7.01 34.86 16.39
CA ASP A 200 -6.83 36.28 16.71
C ASP A 200 -6.84 37.18 15.49
N ARG A 201 -6.34 36.73 14.34
CA ARG A 201 -6.45 37.50 13.09
C ARG A 201 -7.89 37.58 12.58
N LEU A 202 -8.71 36.57 12.84
CA LEU A 202 -10.11 36.50 12.42
C LEU A 202 -11.06 37.23 13.39
N ARG A 203 -10.66 37.44 14.65
CA ARG A 203 -11.41 38.22 15.65
C ARG A 203 -11.48 39.70 15.29
N THR A 204 -12.66 40.28 15.48
CA THR A 204 -12.87 41.72 15.34
C THR A 204 -12.20 42.49 16.48
N PRO A 205 -11.89 43.79 16.31
CA PRO A 205 -11.30 44.62 17.39
C PRO A 205 -12.16 44.65 18.67
N ALA A 206 -13.48 44.62 18.52
CA ALA A 206 -14.41 44.62 19.65
C ALA A 206 -14.33 43.30 20.46
N GLU A 207 -14.25 42.16 19.78
CA GLU A 207 -14.10 40.85 20.43
C GLU A 207 -12.76 40.74 21.16
N LYS A 208 -11.68 41.30 20.59
CA LYS A 208 -10.38 41.35 21.27
C LYS A 208 -10.42 42.18 22.54
N ALA A 209 -11.03 43.36 22.49
CA ALA A 209 -11.15 44.23 23.65
C ALA A 209 -12.00 43.59 24.77
N ALA A 210 -13.03 42.83 24.42
CA ALA A 210 -13.83 42.07 25.39
C ALA A 210 -12.99 40.99 26.10
N ILE A 211 -12.22 40.21 25.35
CA ILE A 211 -11.33 39.18 25.92
C ILE A 211 -10.26 39.82 26.81
N GLU A 212 -9.66 40.94 26.38
CA GLU A 212 -8.66 41.66 27.19
C GLU A 212 -9.27 42.19 28.50
N ALA A 213 -10.50 42.70 28.46
CA ALA A 213 -11.22 43.14 29.65
C ALA A 213 -11.51 41.97 30.61
N GLU A 214 -11.91 40.81 30.09
CA GLU A 214 -12.12 39.59 30.89
C GLU A 214 -10.81 39.08 31.51
N GLN A 215 -9.72 39.06 30.75
CA GLN A 215 -8.39 38.68 31.26
C GLN A 215 -7.91 39.63 32.34
N LEU A 216 -8.11 40.95 32.17
CA LEU A 216 -7.78 41.95 33.18
C LEU A 216 -8.64 41.78 34.44
N ALA A 217 -9.94 41.47 34.29
CA ALA A 217 -10.82 41.20 35.42
C ALA A 217 -10.38 39.94 36.20
N ALA A 218 -10.10 38.84 35.50
CA ALA A 218 -9.58 37.61 36.10
C ALA A 218 -8.22 37.84 36.79
N TYR A 219 -7.33 38.62 36.18
CA TYR A 219 -6.04 38.97 36.76
C TYR A 219 -6.19 39.78 38.06
N LYS A 220 -7.13 40.73 38.09
CA LYS A 220 -7.44 41.51 39.30
C LYS A 220 -7.97 40.62 40.43
N LEU A 221 -8.90 39.70 40.13
CA LEU A 221 -9.41 38.75 41.12
C LEU A 221 -8.30 37.87 41.70
N ASN A 222 -7.44 37.31 40.84
CA ASN A 222 -6.28 36.53 41.29
C ASN A 222 -5.33 37.36 42.17
N LEU A 223 -5.10 38.64 41.84
CA LEU A 223 -4.28 39.52 42.66
C LEU A 223 -4.92 39.78 44.04
N GLU A 224 -6.24 39.97 44.10
CA GLU A 224 -6.97 40.17 45.36
C GLU A 224 -6.91 38.92 46.24
N GLU A 225 -7.05 37.73 45.66
CA GLU A 225 -6.88 36.44 46.37
C GLU A 225 -5.44 36.27 46.89
N ILE A 226 -4.43 36.61 46.09
CA ILE A 226 -3.02 36.59 46.50
C ILE A 226 -2.78 37.60 47.63
N GLN A 227 -3.37 38.79 47.57
CA GLN A 227 -3.25 39.79 48.62
C GLN A 227 -3.97 39.36 49.90
N ALA A 228 -5.16 38.77 49.80
CA ALA A 228 -5.93 38.27 50.93
C ALA A 228 -5.21 37.10 51.62
N SER A 229 -4.68 36.14 50.87
CA SER A 229 -3.87 35.03 51.40
C SER A 229 -2.58 35.52 52.03
N ARG A 230 -1.87 36.49 51.42
CA ARG A 230 -0.68 37.13 52.01
C ARG A 230 -1.00 37.85 53.31
N LYS A 231 -2.13 38.57 53.38
CA LYS A 231 -2.59 39.26 54.60
C LYS A 231 -2.97 38.27 55.71
N ALA A 232 -3.63 37.16 55.37
CA ALA A 232 -3.95 36.08 56.30
C ALA A 232 -2.66 35.43 56.86
N ALA A 233 -1.66 35.17 56.02
CA ALA A 233 -0.36 34.65 56.43
C ALA A 233 0.44 35.62 57.32
N LEU A 234 0.32 36.93 57.11
CA LEU A 234 0.93 37.94 57.99
C LEU A 234 0.23 37.99 59.36
N LYS A 235 -1.11 37.87 59.39
CA LYS A 235 -1.89 37.87 60.62
C LYS A 235 -1.61 36.63 61.50
N SER A 236 -1.39 35.46 60.90
CA SER A 236 -1.00 34.26 61.65
C SER A 236 0.41 34.37 62.24
N ARG A 237 1.34 35.08 61.58
CA ARG A 237 2.69 35.36 62.10
C ARG A 237 2.69 36.35 63.27
N GLY A 238 1.73 37.28 63.33
CA GLY A 238 1.60 38.26 64.42
C GLY A 238 0.89 37.77 65.67
N ALA A 239 0.27 36.59 65.64
CA ALA A 239 -0.50 36.01 66.76
C ALA A 239 0.33 35.11 67.70
N ALA A 240 1.67 35.17 67.64
CA ALA A 240 2.53 34.57 68.66
C ALA A 240 2.54 35.47 69.92
N THR A 241 1.75 35.07 70.91
CA THR A 241 1.63 35.68 72.24
C THR A 241 2.99 35.98 72.89
N PHE A 242 3.18 37.24 73.25
CA PHE A 242 4.21 37.75 74.16
C PHE A 242 4.01 37.14 75.56
N VAL A 243 4.84 36.17 75.94
CA VAL A 243 5.00 35.75 77.33
C VAL A 243 6.27 36.42 77.86
N GLY A 244 6.08 37.56 78.53
CA GLY A 244 7.16 38.26 79.22
C GLY A 244 7.65 37.44 80.43
N LYS A 245 8.97 37.25 80.52
CA LYS A 245 9.65 36.80 81.73
C LYS A 245 9.74 37.97 82.71
N THR A 246 9.02 37.91 83.82
CA THR A 246 9.32 38.69 85.03
C THR A 246 10.45 38.01 85.79
N SER A 247 11.42 38.83 86.21
CA SER A 247 12.52 38.55 87.14
C SER A 247 12.05 38.06 88.51
#